data_AF-A0A534WSY0-F1
#
_entry.id   AF-A0A534WSY0-F1
#
_cell.length_a   1.000
_cell.length_b   1.000
_cell.length_c   1.000
_cell.angle_alpha   90.00
_cell.angle_beta   90.00
_cell.angle_gamma   90.00
#
_symmetry.space_group_name_H-M   'P 1'
#
loop_
_entity.id
_entity.type
_entity.pdbx_description
1 polymer ?
#
loop_
_entity_poly.entity_id
_entity_poly.type
_entity_poly.pdbx_seq_one_letter_code
_entity_poly.pdbx_strand_id
1 'polypeptide(L)'
;MSLLLVALALVAAPPPPSRMQPPGHIAVETRCEACHSPAGWTPVSFDHSRTGFPLEGRHVSASCRACHGSSTDFRAPVPTSCGACHQDVHTGEFGNRCASCHDPSSWATQFGPDAHRFTNFPLTGRHAAIPCEECHQNQRDRRFTRAAADCFACHQVDYARTAGTSVDHARAGFGTDCKSCHFPTRFKGARFAGHDACFQLSAGPHAGISCLDCHTTLTSFAAPGTCTTGTADCMRCHACAHETQTHAAVGGFQCSNRKCYECHTFTAGTGLRPPARVKR
;
A
#
# COMPACT_ATOMS: atom_id res chain seq x y z
N MET A 1 98.99 12.76 26.50
CA MET A 1 98.63 11.63 25.63
C MET A 1 97.12 11.45 25.70
N SER A 2 96.39 12.06 24.76
CA SER A 2 94.92 12.00 24.69
C SER A 2 94.51 10.86 23.77
N LEU A 3 93.77 9.88 24.29
CA LEU A 3 93.14 8.84 23.49
C LEU A 3 91.77 9.31 23.01
N LEU A 4 91.61 9.48 21.70
CA LEU A 4 90.30 9.57 21.04
C LEU A 4 89.68 8.18 20.99
N LEU A 5 88.51 8.01 21.62
CA LEU A 5 87.62 6.86 21.41
C LEU A 5 86.67 7.21 20.25
N VAL A 6 86.86 6.54 19.11
CA VAL A 6 85.91 6.56 17.99
C VAL A 6 84.76 5.61 18.33
N ALA A 7 83.56 6.16 18.55
CA ALA A 7 82.34 5.38 18.72
C ALA A 7 81.87 4.89 17.34
N LEU A 8 81.98 3.58 17.10
CA LEU A 8 81.47 2.92 15.90
C LEU A 8 79.95 2.72 16.07
N ALA A 9 79.14 3.53 15.39
CA ALA A 9 77.70 3.33 15.32
C ALA A 9 77.40 2.13 14.42
N LEU A 10 77.01 1.00 15.02
CA LEU A 10 76.45 -0.15 14.30
C LEU A 10 75.08 0.24 13.76
N VAL A 11 75.00 0.51 12.46
CA VAL A 11 73.72 0.59 11.73
C VAL A 11 73.20 -0.84 11.60
N ALA A 12 72.21 -1.20 12.42
CA ALA A 12 71.52 -2.48 12.31
C ALA A 12 70.77 -2.53 10.96
N ALA A 13 71.13 -3.48 10.11
CA ALA A 13 70.40 -3.75 8.88
C ALA A 13 68.95 -4.19 9.22
N PRO A 14 67.94 -3.75 8.44
CA PRO A 14 66.57 -4.22 8.64
C PRO A 14 66.50 -5.74 8.50
N PRO A 15 65.69 -6.43 9.33
CA PRO A 15 65.56 -7.89 9.25
C PRO A 15 65.05 -8.30 7.86
N PRO A 16 65.54 -9.43 7.31
CA PRO A 16 65.07 -9.94 6.02
C PRO A 16 63.56 -10.24 6.09
N PRO A 17 62.79 -10.06 5.00
CA PRO A 17 61.38 -10.38 4.98
C PRO A 17 61.16 -11.85 5.34
N SER A 18 60.33 -12.09 6.34
CA SER A 18 60.00 -13.43 6.84
C SER A 18 59.44 -14.29 5.70
N ARG A 19 60.18 -15.34 5.31
CA ARG A 19 59.84 -16.32 4.26
C ARG A 19 58.60 -17.18 4.57
N MET A 20 57.78 -16.79 5.53
CA MET A 20 56.70 -17.61 6.09
C MET A 20 55.31 -17.22 5.59
N GLN A 21 55.20 -16.18 4.75
CA GLN A 21 53.94 -15.72 4.20
C GLN A 21 53.74 -16.31 2.79
N PRO A 22 52.63 -17.03 2.53
CA PRO A 22 52.30 -17.47 1.17
C PRO A 22 51.98 -16.27 0.27
N PRO A 23 52.10 -16.42 -1.07
CA PRO A 23 51.71 -15.37 -2.01
C PRO A 23 50.27 -14.89 -1.77
N GLY A 24 50.08 -13.57 -1.60
CA GLY A 24 48.78 -12.96 -1.33
C GLY A 24 48.33 -12.98 0.13
N HIS A 25 49.28 -13.11 1.08
CA HIS A 25 49.06 -12.85 2.50
C HIS A 25 48.75 -11.35 2.76
N ILE A 26 47.87 -11.08 3.72
CA ILE A 26 47.47 -9.72 4.11
C ILE A 26 48.66 -8.99 4.73
N ALA A 27 48.94 -7.77 4.29
CA ALA A 27 49.98 -6.93 4.86
C ALA A 27 49.45 -6.27 6.13
N VAL A 28 49.48 -7.00 7.25
CA VAL A 28 49.13 -6.45 8.58
C VAL A 28 50.39 -6.06 9.34
N GLU A 29 50.36 -4.90 9.99
CA GLU A 29 51.30 -4.55 11.06
C GLU A 29 51.00 -5.45 12.28
N THR A 30 51.53 -6.67 12.17
CA THR A 30 52.08 -7.52 13.24
C THR A 30 51.19 -7.93 14.42
N ARG A 31 50.26 -8.89 14.18
CA ARG A 31 50.01 -10.08 15.04
C ARG A 31 49.45 -11.24 14.21
N CYS A 32 50.16 -12.36 14.11
CA CYS A 32 49.69 -13.54 13.39
C CYS A 32 48.41 -14.10 14.02
N GLU A 33 48.26 -13.92 15.33
CA GLU A 33 47.12 -14.37 16.13
C GLU A 33 45.83 -13.57 15.87
N ALA A 34 45.91 -12.46 15.13
CA ALA A 34 44.73 -11.72 14.70
C ALA A 34 43.90 -12.48 13.65
N CYS A 35 44.51 -13.46 12.99
CA CYS A 35 43.90 -14.22 11.89
C CYS A 35 44.09 -15.73 12.05
N HIS A 36 45.21 -16.17 12.61
CA HIS A 36 45.52 -17.58 12.83
C HIS A 36 45.42 -17.95 14.30
N SER A 37 45.24 -19.24 14.58
CA SER A 37 45.37 -19.77 15.93
C SER A 37 46.70 -20.51 16.06
N PRO A 38 47.27 -20.62 17.27
CA PRO A 38 48.41 -21.51 17.50
C PRO A 38 48.12 -22.99 17.18
N ALA A 39 46.85 -23.38 17.13
CA ALA A 39 46.40 -24.73 16.79
C ALA A 39 46.46 -25.02 15.27
N GLY A 40 46.52 -23.99 14.43
CA GLY A 40 46.58 -24.17 12.98
C GLY A 40 46.45 -22.88 12.18
N TRP A 41 47.06 -22.89 11.00
CA TRP A 41 47.02 -21.78 10.04
C TRP A 41 45.71 -21.71 9.25
N THR A 42 44.88 -22.76 9.33
CA THR A 42 43.58 -22.85 8.68
C THR A 42 42.53 -23.43 9.66
N PRO A 43 41.30 -22.89 9.69
CA PRO A 43 40.83 -21.69 8.97
C PRO A 43 41.34 -20.39 9.60
N VAL A 44 41.42 -19.34 8.79
CA VAL A 44 41.59 -17.96 9.29
C VAL A 44 40.24 -17.46 9.78
N SER A 45 40.17 -16.95 11.01
CA SER A 45 38.91 -16.42 11.56
C SER A 45 38.99 -14.91 11.74
N PHE A 46 38.04 -14.19 11.15
CA PHE A 46 37.80 -12.76 11.40
C PHE A 46 36.30 -12.53 11.60
N ASP A 47 35.94 -11.84 12.67
CA ASP A 47 34.55 -11.60 13.06
C ASP A 47 33.99 -10.33 12.39
N HIS A 48 33.17 -10.53 11.35
CA HIS A 48 32.53 -9.45 10.61
C HIS A 48 31.33 -8.82 11.34
N SER A 49 30.81 -9.44 12.40
CA SER A 49 29.68 -8.86 13.18
C SER A 49 30.05 -7.53 13.86
N ARG A 50 31.36 -7.27 13.99
CA ARG A 50 31.93 -6.05 14.58
C ARG A 50 32.24 -4.97 13.54
N THR A 51 31.84 -5.18 12.30
CA THR A 51 32.05 -4.25 11.19
C THR A 51 30.73 -3.61 10.75
N GLY A 52 30.79 -2.67 9.80
CA GLY A 52 29.58 -2.10 9.19
C GLY A 52 28.83 -3.04 8.24
N PHE A 53 29.32 -4.27 8.03
CA PHE A 53 28.69 -5.27 7.18
C PHE A 53 28.77 -6.67 7.84
N PRO A 54 27.83 -6.99 8.75
CA PRO A 54 27.70 -8.35 9.27
C PRO A 54 27.45 -9.34 8.12
N LEU A 55 28.22 -10.43 8.08
CA LEU A 55 27.98 -11.48 7.11
C LEU A 55 26.76 -12.30 7.54
N GLU A 56 25.70 -12.23 6.75
CA GLU A 56 24.44 -12.93 6.96
C GLU A 56 24.04 -13.73 5.72
N GLY A 57 23.20 -14.74 5.91
CA GLY A 57 22.67 -15.53 4.81
C GLY A 57 23.78 -16.22 4.01
N ARG A 58 23.78 -16.04 2.67
CA ARG A 58 24.81 -16.66 1.80
C ARG A 58 26.18 -15.99 1.91
N HIS A 59 26.25 -14.76 2.41
CA HIS A 59 27.51 -14.03 2.54
C HIS A 59 28.46 -14.67 3.56
N VAL A 60 27.96 -15.47 4.51
CA VAL A 60 28.79 -16.21 5.48
C VAL A 60 29.74 -17.21 4.82
N SER A 61 29.41 -17.68 3.61
CA SER A 61 30.23 -18.61 2.85
C SER A 61 31.08 -17.92 1.78
N ALA A 62 31.02 -16.59 1.68
CA ALA A 62 31.83 -15.84 0.73
C ALA A 62 33.31 -15.91 1.14
N SER A 63 34.19 -16.16 0.18
CA SER A 63 35.63 -16.05 0.42
C SER A 63 36.01 -14.58 0.69
N CYS A 64 37.05 -14.34 1.49
CA CYS A 64 37.49 -12.97 1.80
C CYS A 64 37.78 -12.15 0.52
N ARG A 65 38.30 -12.81 -0.53
CA ARG A 65 38.60 -12.18 -1.83
C ARG A 65 37.38 -11.83 -2.66
N ALA A 66 36.20 -12.38 -2.36
CA ALA A 66 34.97 -12.02 -3.05
C ALA A 66 34.58 -10.55 -2.81
N CYS A 67 34.94 -10.01 -1.64
CA CYS A 67 34.67 -8.63 -1.25
C CYS A 67 35.93 -7.76 -1.33
N HIS A 68 37.07 -8.26 -0.87
CA HIS A 68 38.33 -7.50 -0.81
C HIS A 68 39.17 -7.60 -2.08
N GLY A 69 38.73 -8.37 -3.09
CA GLY A 69 39.43 -8.54 -4.36
C GLY A 69 40.83 -9.11 -4.17
N SER A 70 41.80 -8.52 -4.88
CA SER A 70 43.23 -8.82 -4.74
C SER A 70 43.95 -7.95 -3.71
N SER A 71 43.21 -7.10 -2.97
CA SER A 71 43.81 -6.21 -1.98
C SER A 71 44.56 -7.00 -0.92
N THR A 72 45.77 -6.56 -0.61
CA THR A 72 46.52 -7.04 0.57
C THR A 72 46.26 -6.15 1.79
N ASP A 73 45.52 -5.05 1.63
CA ASP A 73 45.00 -4.21 2.70
C ASP A 73 43.49 -4.47 2.90
N PHE A 74 43.17 -5.23 3.94
CA PHE A 74 41.79 -5.56 4.30
C PHE A 74 41.12 -4.48 5.16
N ARG A 75 41.81 -3.39 5.48
CA ARG A 75 41.22 -2.18 6.10
C ARG A 75 40.58 -1.26 5.07
N ALA A 76 40.93 -1.43 3.79
CA ALA A 76 40.32 -0.68 2.71
C ALA A 76 38.79 -0.87 2.71
N PRO A 77 38.00 0.21 2.64
CA PRO A 77 36.55 0.10 2.67
C PRO A 77 36.05 -0.63 1.43
N VAL A 78 35.14 -1.58 1.65
CA VAL A 78 34.44 -2.29 0.59
C VAL A 78 33.04 -1.68 0.44
N PRO A 79 32.55 -1.43 -0.78
CA PRO A 79 31.16 -1.03 -0.99
C PRO A 79 30.17 -2.05 -0.42
N THR A 80 29.23 -1.59 0.39
CA THR A 80 28.25 -2.45 1.10
C THR A 80 26.86 -2.45 0.46
N SER A 81 26.63 -1.64 -0.58
CA SER A 81 25.36 -1.67 -1.31
C SER A 81 25.25 -2.94 -2.14
N CYS A 82 24.05 -3.52 -2.20
CA CYS A 82 23.81 -4.74 -2.97
C CYS A 82 24.27 -4.60 -4.44
N GLY A 83 23.97 -3.45 -5.06
CA GLY A 83 24.33 -3.15 -6.45
C GLY A 83 25.83 -3.00 -6.73
N ALA A 84 26.68 -2.90 -5.70
CA ALA A 84 28.12 -2.82 -5.89
C ALA A 84 28.75 -4.19 -6.18
N CYS A 85 28.07 -5.29 -5.80
CA CYS A 85 28.52 -6.66 -6.04
C CYS A 85 27.54 -7.45 -6.92
N HIS A 86 26.24 -7.21 -6.77
CA HIS A 86 25.19 -7.88 -7.53
C HIS A 86 24.72 -7.01 -8.68
N GLN A 87 24.58 -7.63 -9.85
CA GLN A 87 23.99 -6.96 -11.00
C GLN A 87 22.50 -6.69 -10.75
N ASP A 88 22.09 -5.44 -10.95
CA ASP A 88 20.67 -5.08 -10.92
C ASP A 88 19.95 -5.60 -12.17
N VAL A 89 19.10 -6.60 -11.97
CA VAL A 89 18.26 -7.18 -13.02
C VAL A 89 17.00 -6.37 -13.31
N HIS A 90 16.70 -5.36 -12.49
CA HIS A 90 15.55 -4.46 -12.64
C HIS A 90 15.89 -3.18 -13.39
N THR A 91 17.10 -3.06 -13.94
CA THR A 91 17.49 -1.94 -14.83
C THR A 91 17.30 -0.56 -14.19
N GLY A 92 17.50 -0.45 -12.88
CA GLY A 92 17.41 0.79 -12.12
C GLY A 92 16.01 1.16 -11.62
N GLU A 93 14.97 0.36 -11.92
CA GLU A 93 13.57 0.67 -11.60
C GLU A 93 13.34 0.94 -10.09
N PHE A 94 14.08 0.26 -9.22
CA PHE A 94 13.90 0.32 -7.76
C PHE A 94 15.07 0.98 -7.01
N GLY A 95 16.13 1.38 -7.71
CA GLY A 95 17.39 1.81 -7.10
C GLY A 95 18.00 0.73 -6.19
N ASN A 96 18.67 1.14 -5.11
CA ASN A 96 19.38 0.23 -4.20
C ASN A 96 18.52 -0.39 -3.09
N ARG A 97 17.18 -0.43 -3.24
CA ARG A 97 16.27 -0.96 -2.21
C ARG A 97 16.07 -2.47 -2.30
N CYS A 98 17.15 -3.21 -2.56
CA CYS A 98 17.10 -4.65 -2.81
C CYS A 98 16.50 -5.42 -1.61
N ALA A 99 16.87 -5.03 -0.39
CA ALA A 99 16.38 -5.64 0.85
C ALA A 99 14.88 -5.42 1.13
N SER A 100 14.21 -4.50 0.41
CA SER A 100 12.75 -4.38 0.47
C SER A 100 12.04 -5.58 -0.15
N CYS A 101 12.71 -6.31 -1.05
CA CYS A 101 12.12 -7.40 -1.81
C CYS A 101 12.91 -8.71 -1.69
N HIS A 102 14.23 -8.68 -1.51
CA HIS A 102 15.09 -9.86 -1.50
C HIS A 102 15.66 -10.12 -0.10
N ASP A 103 15.72 -11.39 0.27
CA ASP A 103 16.42 -11.86 1.48
C ASP A 103 17.89 -12.23 1.14
N PRO A 104 18.89 -11.81 1.94
CA PRO A 104 20.31 -12.14 1.70
C PRO A 104 20.65 -13.64 1.86
N SER A 105 19.75 -14.46 2.40
CA SER A 105 19.96 -15.91 2.62
C SER A 105 19.61 -16.77 1.42
N SER A 106 18.66 -16.33 0.60
CA SER A 106 18.12 -17.10 -0.52
C SER A 106 18.01 -16.31 -1.83
N TRP A 107 18.08 -14.98 -1.73
CA TRP A 107 17.67 -14.04 -2.77
C TRP A 107 16.22 -14.20 -3.21
N ALA A 108 15.42 -15.01 -2.50
CA ALA A 108 14.02 -15.22 -2.81
C ALA A 108 13.26 -13.90 -2.62
N THR A 109 12.33 -13.65 -3.53
CA THR A 109 11.45 -12.50 -3.41
C THR A 109 10.51 -12.71 -2.24
N GLN A 110 10.46 -11.75 -1.33
CA GLN A 110 9.53 -11.70 -0.20
C GLN A 110 8.08 -11.38 -0.65
N PHE A 111 7.87 -11.05 -1.93
CA PHE A 111 6.58 -10.69 -2.51
C PHE A 111 5.85 -11.91 -3.08
N GLY A 112 5.04 -12.56 -2.25
CA GLY A 112 3.94 -13.44 -2.68
C GLY A 112 2.59 -12.72 -2.71
N PRO A 113 1.47 -13.44 -2.93
CA PRO A 113 0.12 -12.86 -2.88
C PRO A 113 -0.14 -12.06 -1.58
N ASP A 114 0.39 -12.52 -0.45
CA ASP A 114 0.25 -11.87 0.85
C ASP A 114 0.82 -10.44 0.92
N ALA A 115 1.81 -10.11 0.08
CA ALA A 115 2.42 -8.79 0.10
C ALA A 115 1.42 -7.68 -0.28
N HIS A 116 0.35 -8.02 -1.01
CA HIS A 116 -0.71 -7.08 -1.37
C HIS A 116 -1.39 -6.44 -0.16
N ARG A 117 -1.37 -7.10 1.02
CA ARG A 117 -1.94 -6.54 2.27
C ARG A 117 -1.26 -5.24 2.72
N PHE A 118 -0.05 -4.99 2.26
CA PHE A 118 0.74 -3.80 2.56
C PHE A 118 0.75 -2.77 1.43
N THR A 119 -0.10 -2.96 0.42
CA THR A 119 -0.20 -2.09 -0.75
C THR A 119 -1.54 -1.37 -0.80
N ASN A 120 -1.68 -0.44 -1.74
CA ASN A 120 -2.96 0.23 -2.01
C ASN A 120 -3.99 -0.67 -2.72
N PHE A 121 -3.65 -1.93 -3.00
CA PHE A 121 -4.57 -2.91 -3.57
C PHE A 121 -4.55 -4.23 -2.78
N PRO A 122 -5.13 -4.26 -1.57
CA PRO A 122 -5.27 -5.50 -0.81
C PRO A 122 -6.16 -6.50 -1.56
N LEU A 123 -5.63 -7.71 -1.77
CA LEU A 123 -6.38 -8.82 -2.36
C LEU A 123 -7.47 -9.28 -1.39
N THR A 124 -8.68 -8.74 -1.57
CA THR A 124 -9.85 -9.00 -0.73
C THR A 124 -11.05 -9.41 -1.56
N GLY A 125 -11.91 -10.26 -0.99
CA GLY A 125 -13.08 -10.79 -1.69
C GLY A 125 -12.69 -11.48 -3.00
N ARG A 126 -13.42 -11.18 -4.08
CA ARG A 126 -13.18 -11.79 -5.40
C ARG A 126 -11.86 -11.37 -6.04
N HIS A 127 -11.28 -10.23 -5.69
CA HIS A 127 -9.99 -9.80 -6.23
C HIS A 127 -8.85 -10.75 -5.83
N ALA A 128 -8.98 -11.45 -4.70
CA ALA A 128 -8.00 -12.46 -4.27
C ALA A 128 -8.02 -13.74 -5.14
N ALA A 129 -9.04 -13.93 -5.96
CA ALA A 129 -9.21 -15.09 -6.84
C ALA A 129 -8.91 -14.79 -8.32
N ILE A 130 -8.54 -13.56 -8.65
CA ILE A 130 -8.19 -13.18 -10.02
C ILE A 130 -6.80 -13.77 -10.34
N PRO A 131 -6.60 -14.39 -11.53
CA PRO A 131 -5.28 -14.85 -11.95
C PRO A 131 -4.25 -13.72 -11.91
N CYS A 132 -3.02 -14.04 -11.50
CA CYS A 132 -1.98 -13.03 -11.28
C CYS A 132 -1.70 -12.22 -12.56
N GLU A 133 -1.77 -12.90 -13.70
CA GLU A 133 -1.45 -12.39 -15.03
C GLU A 133 -2.43 -11.31 -15.51
N GLU A 134 -3.65 -11.27 -14.98
CA GLU A 134 -4.64 -10.23 -15.30
C GLU A 134 -4.18 -8.85 -14.85
N CYS A 135 -3.43 -8.78 -13.74
CA CYS A 135 -2.88 -7.53 -13.21
C CYS A 135 -1.38 -7.38 -13.47
N HIS A 136 -0.64 -8.48 -13.38
CA HIS A 136 0.81 -8.54 -13.48
C HIS A 136 1.22 -9.11 -14.84
N GLN A 137 1.00 -8.31 -15.88
CA GLN A 137 1.30 -8.70 -17.26
C GLN A 137 2.81 -8.80 -17.50
N ASN A 138 3.21 -9.70 -18.40
CA ASN A 138 4.60 -9.88 -18.85
C ASN A 138 5.62 -10.10 -17.71
N GLN A 139 5.39 -11.11 -16.88
CA GLN A 139 6.32 -11.55 -15.82
C GLN A 139 7.70 -12.03 -16.33
N ARG A 140 7.87 -12.19 -17.65
CA ARG A 140 9.11 -12.72 -18.25
C ARG A 140 10.21 -11.68 -18.42
N ASP A 141 9.87 -10.39 -18.45
CA ASP A 141 10.83 -9.34 -18.80
C ASP A 141 11.51 -8.71 -17.57
N ARG A 142 11.26 -9.25 -16.37
CA ARG A 142 11.77 -8.74 -15.08
C ARG A 142 11.39 -7.28 -14.76
N ARG A 143 10.46 -6.73 -15.54
CA ARG A 143 9.82 -5.43 -15.34
C ARG A 143 8.56 -5.62 -14.53
N PHE A 144 8.34 -4.76 -13.54
CA PHE A 144 7.13 -4.82 -12.74
C PHE A 144 6.02 -4.01 -13.42
N THR A 145 5.55 -4.49 -14.57
CA THR A 145 4.40 -3.88 -15.24
C THR A 145 3.16 -4.18 -14.40
N ARG A 146 2.66 -3.17 -13.69
CA ARG A 146 1.43 -3.26 -12.90
C ARG A 146 0.26 -2.72 -13.70
N ALA A 147 -0.86 -3.44 -13.68
CA ALA A 147 -2.14 -2.84 -14.05
C ALA A 147 -2.44 -1.62 -13.17
N ALA A 148 -3.21 -0.69 -13.73
CA ALA A 148 -3.75 0.42 -12.95
C ALA A 148 -4.61 -0.15 -11.81
N ALA A 149 -4.32 0.24 -10.56
CA ALA A 149 -5.13 -0.14 -9.40
C ALA A 149 -6.39 0.76 -9.25
N ASP A 150 -6.76 1.47 -10.31
CA ASP A 150 -7.96 2.28 -10.38
C ASP A 150 -9.18 1.37 -10.61
N CYS A 151 -10.26 1.63 -9.87
CA CYS A 151 -11.45 0.77 -9.92
C CYS A 151 -12.09 0.82 -11.31
N PHE A 152 -12.20 2.02 -11.89
CA PHE A 152 -12.88 2.22 -13.17
C PHE A 152 -12.08 1.66 -14.34
N ALA A 153 -10.75 1.69 -14.28
CA ALA A 153 -9.89 1.08 -15.30
C ALA A 153 -10.23 -0.40 -15.58
N CYS A 154 -10.58 -1.17 -14.54
CA CYS A 154 -11.03 -2.57 -14.70
C CYS A 154 -12.56 -2.68 -14.83
N HIS A 155 -13.31 -1.84 -14.12
CA HIS A 155 -14.77 -1.95 -14.01
C HIS A 155 -15.54 -0.96 -14.91
N GLN A 156 -14.95 -0.48 -15.99
CA GLN A 156 -15.63 0.40 -16.95
C GLN A 156 -16.88 -0.27 -17.55
N VAL A 157 -16.80 -1.57 -17.83
CA VAL A 157 -17.94 -2.35 -18.34
C VAL A 157 -19.03 -2.45 -17.27
N ASP A 158 -18.68 -2.69 -16.01
CA ASP A 158 -19.64 -2.68 -14.89
C ASP A 158 -20.31 -1.32 -14.72
N TYR A 159 -19.53 -0.24 -14.78
CA TYR A 159 -20.03 1.12 -14.71
C TYR A 159 -21.05 1.40 -15.83
N ALA A 160 -20.70 1.06 -17.07
CA ALA A 160 -21.57 1.25 -18.22
C ALA A 160 -22.83 0.36 -18.18
N ARG A 161 -22.74 -0.84 -17.60
CA ARG A 161 -23.89 -1.76 -17.43
C ARG A 161 -25.04 -1.20 -16.59
N THR A 162 -24.80 -0.11 -15.86
CA THR A 162 -25.86 0.54 -15.07
C THR A 162 -26.78 1.44 -15.88
N ALA A 163 -26.46 1.69 -17.16
CA ALA A 163 -27.30 2.47 -18.06
C ALA A 163 -28.74 1.91 -18.08
N GLY A 164 -29.72 2.77 -17.82
CA GLY A 164 -31.14 2.39 -17.81
C GLY A 164 -31.61 1.58 -16.59
N THR A 165 -30.75 1.33 -15.60
CA THR A 165 -31.16 0.69 -14.33
C THR A 165 -31.69 1.73 -13.33
N SER A 166 -32.14 1.29 -12.15
CA SER A 166 -32.57 2.18 -11.07
C SER A 166 -31.49 3.12 -10.53
N VAL A 167 -30.21 2.80 -10.78
CA VAL A 167 -29.05 3.63 -10.44
C VAL A 167 -28.14 3.72 -11.66
N ASP A 168 -28.54 4.51 -12.66
CA ASP A 168 -27.73 4.83 -13.83
C ASP A 168 -26.64 5.84 -13.47
N HIS A 169 -25.38 5.39 -13.37
CA HIS A 169 -24.28 6.23 -12.93
C HIS A 169 -24.01 7.41 -13.86
N ALA A 170 -24.06 7.18 -15.17
CA ALA A 170 -23.77 8.19 -16.18
C ALA A 170 -24.86 9.27 -16.19
N ARG A 171 -26.13 8.85 -16.16
CA ARG A 171 -27.27 9.79 -16.11
C ARG A 171 -27.37 10.53 -14.78
N ALA A 172 -26.93 9.90 -13.69
CA ALA A 172 -26.82 10.55 -12.38
C ALA A 172 -25.60 11.47 -12.24
N GLY A 173 -24.67 11.45 -13.19
CA GLY A 173 -23.44 12.24 -13.14
C GLY A 173 -22.48 11.78 -12.04
N PHE A 174 -22.54 10.52 -11.61
CA PHE A 174 -21.58 9.99 -10.65
C PHE A 174 -20.18 9.95 -11.27
N GLY A 175 -19.15 10.22 -10.45
CA GLY A 175 -17.76 10.09 -10.86
C GLY A 175 -17.27 8.64 -10.81
N THR A 176 -15.98 8.46 -11.05
CA THR A 176 -15.31 7.14 -10.98
C THR A 176 -14.72 6.82 -9.61
N ASP A 177 -14.96 7.67 -8.60
CA ASP A 177 -14.62 7.37 -7.20
C ASP A 177 -15.63 6.37 -6.60
N CYS A 178 -15.49 5.11 -6.99
CA CYS A 178 -16.42 4.05 -6.62
C CYS A 178 -16.51 3.86 -5.10
N LYS A 179 -15.43 4.14 -4.35
CA LYS A 179 -15.33 3.87 -2.89
C LYS A 179 -16.17 4.84 -2.04
N SER A 180 -16.60 5.97 -2.63
CA SER A 180 -17.56 6.88 -2.01
C SER A 180 -18.87 6.15 -1.65
N CYS A 181 -19.33 5.25 -2.54
CA CYS A 181 -20.61 4.54 -2.42
C CYS A 181 -20.46 3.03 -2.23
N HIS A 182 -19.46 2.39 -2.85
CA HIS A 182 -19.28 0.94 -2.85
C HIS A 182 -18.18 0.48 -1.89
N PHE A 183 -18.27 -0.78 -1.45
CA PHE A 183 -17.22 -1.43 -0.68
C PHE A 183 -16.63 -2.61 -1.47
N PRO A 184 -15.30 -2.75 -1.57
CA PRO A 184 -14.68 -3.73 -2.48
C PRO A 184 -14.98 -5.19 -2.15
N THR A 185 -15.32 -5.52 -0.89
CA THR A 185 -15.71 -6.90 -0.51
C THR A 185 -17.21 -7.16 -0.60
N ARG A 186 -18.04 -6.10 -0.72
CA ARG A 186 -19.50 -6.17 -0.87
C ARG A 186 -19.95 -5.07 -1.83
N PHE A 187 -19.63 -5.27 -3.10
CA PHE A 187 -19.82 -4.23 -4.12
C PHE A 187 -21.30 -3.94 -4.38
N LYS A 188 -22.17 -4.95 -4.26
CA LYS A 188 -23.62 -4.80 -4.28
C LYS A 188 -24.11 -4.16 -2.96
N GLY A 189 -24.96 -3.15 -3.06
CA GLY A 189 -25.45 -2.37 -1.92
C GLY A 189 -24.65 -1.10 -1.69
N ALA A 190 -24.77 -0.15 -2.63
CA ALA A 190 -24.19 1.18 -2.46
C ALA A 190 -24.78 1.84 -1.21
N ARG A 191 -23.91 2.49 -0.42
CA ARG A 191 -24.34 3.32 0.71
C ARG A 191 -24.56 4.75 0.23
N PHE A 192 -25.66 5.35 0.65
CA PHE A 192 -25.94 6.75 0.41
C PHE A 192 -26.04 7.48 1.74
N ALA A 193 -24.96 7.52 2.52
CA ALA A 193 -25.00 8.05 3.90
C ALA A 193 -25.56 9.49 3.97
N GLY A 194 -25.24 10.33 2.99
CA GLY A 194 -25.79 11.69 2.88
C GLY A 194 -27.28 11.71 2.52
N HIS A 195 -27.74 10.79 1.66
CA HIS A 195 -29.17 10.63 1.38
C HIS A 195 -29.89 10.09 2.60
N ASP A 196 -29.40 9.01 3.21
CA ASP A 196 -29.98 8.38 4.39
C ASP A 196 -30.11 9.36 5.57
N ALA A 197 -29.17 10.30 5.74
CA ALA A 197 -29.27 11.36 6.75
C ALA A 197 -30.51 12.25 6.56
N CYS A 198 -30.97 12.46 5.32
CA CYS A 198 -32.14 13.27 4.98
C CYS A 198 -33.40 12.41 4.74
N PHE A 199 -33.25 11.25 4.12
CA PHE A 199 -34.29 10.33 3.70
C PHE A 199 -33.69 8.91 3.55
N GLN A 200 -34.15 7.96 4.36
CA GLN A 200 -33.60 6.59 4.37
C GLN A 200 -34.04 5.80 3.12
N LEU A 201 -33.08 5.37 2.28
CA LEU A 201 -33.28 4.44 1.16
C LEU A 201 -32.69 3.06 1.44
N SER A 202 -31.80 2.95 2.42
CA SER A 202 -31.16 1.68 2.77
C SER A 202 -32.05 0.74 3.59
N ALA A 203 -33.18 1.23 4.13
CA ALA A 203 -34.09 0.44 4.95
C ALA A 203 -35.53 0.99 4.96
N GLY A 204 -36.49 0.16 5.36
CA GLY A 204 -37.90 0.54 5.53
C GLY A 204 -38.72 0.51 4.23
N PRO A 205 -39.90 1.17 4.21
CA PRO A 205 -40.85 1.10 3.08
C PRO A 205 -40.33 1.65 1.75
N HIS A 206 -39.29 2.48 1.78
CA HIS A 206 -38.67 3.05 0.58
C HIS A 206 -37.41 2.30 0.12
N ALA A 207 -37.06 1.19 0.80
CA ALA A 207 -35.91 0.39 0.42
C ALA A 207 -36.12 -0.27 -0.95
N GLY A 208 -35.18 -0.02 -1.86
CA GLY A 208 -35.19 -0.59 -3.22
C GLY A 208 -36.00 0.19 -4.26
N ILE A 209 -36.60 1.32 -3.90
CA ILE A 209 -37.21 2.25 -4.86
C ILE A 209 -36.12 2.85 -5.77
N SER A 210 -36.42 3.01 -7.07
CA SER A 210 -35.48 3.62 -8.01
C SER A 210 -35.30 5.12 -7.72
N CYS A 211 -34.10 5.65 -7.92
CA CYS A 211 -33.85 7.09 -7.76
C CYS A 211 -34.81 7.91 -8.63
N LEU A 212 -35.12 7.44 -9.85
CA LEU A 212 -36.02 8.10 -10.80
C LEU A 212 -37.51 7.88 -10.53
N ASP A 213 -37.87 7.03 -9.58
CA ASP A 213 -39.26 6.94 -9.13
C ASP A 213 -39.60 8.18 -8.32
N CYS A 214 -38.67 8.64 -7.48
CA CYS A 214 -38.82 9.89 -6.73
C CYS A 214 -38.32 11.10 -7.52
N HIS A 215 -37.15 11.04 -8.15
CA HIS A 215 -36.53 12.20 -8.78
C HIS A 215 -36.91 12.36 -10.26
N THR A 216 -37.40 13.54 -10.62
CA THR A 216 -37.69 13.92 -12.02
C THR A 216 -36.40 14.06 -12.86
N THR A 217 -35.28 14.40 -12.22
CA THR A 217 -33.93 14.35 -12.79
C THR A 217 -32.88 14.12 -11.70
N LEU A 218 -31.75 13.52 -12.09
CA LEU A 218 -30.60 13.22 -11.22
C LEU A 218 -29.41 14.17 -11.44
N THR A 219 -29.51 15.12 -12.38
CA THR A 219 -28.44 16.06 -12.74
C THR A 219 -28.14 17.12 -11.68
N SER A 220 -28.86 17.13 -10.57
CA SER A 220 -28.78 18.15 -9.53
C SER A 220 -28.82 17.53 -8.14
N PHE A 221 -28.01 16.48 -7.93
CA PHE A 221 -27.77 15.95 -6.59
C PHE A 221 -27.25 17.09 -5.69
N ALA A 222 -27.99 17.37 -4.62
CA ALA A 222 -27.62 18.38 -3.64
C ALA A 222 -26.28 18.01 -3.00
N ALA A 223 -25.54 19.04 -2.57
CA ALA A 223 -24.29 18.82 -1.85
C ALA A 223 -24.54 18.03 -0.56
N PRO A 224 -23.63 17.11 -0.17
CA PRO A 224 -23.71 16.39 1.09
C PRO A 224 -23.96 17.34 2.27
N GLY A 225 -24.98 17.04 3.08
CA GLY A 225 -25.35 17.86 4.25
C GLY A 225 -26.45 18.91 4.00
N THR A 226 -26.95 19.04 2.76
CA THR A 226 -28.16 19.84 2.48
C THR A 226 -29.33 18.95 2.09
N CYS A 227 -30.32 18.83 2.99
CA CYS A 227 -31.54 18.10 2.72
C CYS A 227 -32.48 18.93 1.83
N THR A 228 -32.15 19.00 0.53
CA THR A 228 -33.00 19.66 -0.47
C THR A 228 -33.50 18.64 -1.47
N THR A 229 -34.80 18.67 -1.75
CA THR A 229 -35.46 17.72 -2.65
C THR A 229 -35.89 18.41 -3.93
N GLY A 230 -34.97 19.10 -4.61
CA GLY A 230 -35.28 19.96 -5.77
C GLY A 230 -36.01 19.23 -6.90
N THR A 231 -35.78 17.93 -7.04
CA THR A 231 -36.34 17.10 -8.11
C THR A 231 -37.24 15.98 -7.60
N ALA A 232 -37.40 15.81 -6.28
CA ALA A 232 -38.19 14.71 -5.73
C ALA A 232 -39.70 15.02 -5.78
N ASP A 233 -40.46 14.05 -6.25
CA ASP A 233 -41.92 14.02 -6.34
C ASP A 233 -42.46 12.95 -5.39
N CYS A 234 -42.79 13.37 -4.17
CA CYS A 234 -43.34 12.47 -3.14
C CYS A 234 -44.75 12.00 -3.53
N MET A 235 -45.46 12.87 -4.25
CA MET A 235 -46.88 12.71 -4.57
C MET A 235 -47.14 11.63 -5.60
N ARG A 236 -46.10 11.16 -6.30
CA ARG A 236 -46.18 10.01 -7.19
C ARG A 236 -46.66 8.73 -6.49
N CYS A 237 -46.37 8.59 -5.21
CA CYS A 237 -46.83 7.45 -4.39
C CYS A 237 -47.75 7.89 -3.24
N HIS A 238 -47.58 9.09 -2.70
CA HIS A 238 -48.33 9.60 -1.54
C HIS A 238 -49.47 10.54 -1.95
N ALA A 239 -50.62 10.01 -2.36
CA ALA A 239 -51.72 10.83 -2.90
C ALA A 239 -52.32 11.82 -1.86
N CYS A 240 -52.62 13.06 -2.30
CA CYS A 240 -53.09 14.13 -1.41
C CYS A 240 -54.41 13.80 -0.72
N ALA A 241 -55.27 13.01 -1.37
CA ALA A 241 -56.53 12.58 -0.77
C ALA A 241 -56.30 11.78 0.53
N HIS A 242 -55.26 10.95 0.55
CA HIS A 242 -54.87 10.19 1.73
C HIS A 242 -54.15 11.09 2.74
N GLU A 243 -53.14 11.84 2.27
CA GLU A 243 -52.30 12.65 3.17
C GLU A 243 -53.09 13.78 3.87
N THR A 244 -54.07 14.38 3.20
CA THR A 244 -54.92 15.40 3.82
C THR A 244 -55.79 14.83 4.94
N GLN A 245 -56.25 13.57 4.81
CA GLN A 245 -57.01 12.89 5.86
C GLN A 245 -56.11 12.55 7.06
N THR A 246 -54.92 12.00 6.82
CA THR A 246 -53.99 11.63 7.89
C THR A 246 -53.44 12.84 8.64
N HIS A 247 -53.40 14.01 7.99
CA HIS A 247 -52.90 15.26 8.56
C HIS A 247 -54.01 16.26 8.96
N ALA A 248 -55.28 15.84 9.04
CA ALA A 248 -56.41 16.73 9.36
C ALA A 248 -56.26 17.49 10.70
N ALA A 249 -55.52 16.91 11.66
CA ALA A 249 -55.24 17.52 12.96
C ALA A 249 -53.98 18.41 12.99
N VAL A 250 -53.25 18.52 11.87
CA VAL A 250 -52.04 19.34 11.75
C VAL A 250 -52.45 20.72 11.25
N GLY A 251 -52.51 21.68 12.16
CA GLY A 251 -52.89 23.07 11.83
C GLY A 251 -51.99 23.66 10.75
N GLY A 252 -52.61 24.16 9.67
CA GLY A 252 -51.90 24.77 8.55
C GLY A 252 -51.26 23.78 7.56
N PHE A 253 -51.52 22.47 7.68
CA PHE A 253 -51.07 21.50 6.68
C PHE A 253 -51.71 21.76 5.32
N GLN A 254 -50.88 21.89 4.30
CA GLN A 254 -51.30 21.90 2.89
C GLN A 254 -50.51 20.84 2.14
N CYS A 255 -51.23 19.91 1.53
CA CYS A 255 -50.62 18.89 0.69
C CYS A 255 -49.96 19.56 -0.52
N SER A 256 -48.63 19.54 -0.56
CA SER A 256 -47.84 20.16 -1.61
C SER A 256 -46.62 19.30 -1.91
N ASN A 257 -46.22 19.29 -3.18
CA ASN A 257 -45.04 18.55 -3.60
C ASN A 257 -43.80 19.33 -3.13
N ARG A 258 -43.16 18.87 -2.03
CA ARG A 258 -41.86 19.28 -1.44
C ARG A 258 -41.85 20.01 -0.07
N LYS A 259 -42.58 19.54 0.93
CA LYS A 259 -42.39 19.99 2.34
C LYS A 259 -42.42 18.88 3.39
N CYS A 260 -42.59 17.61 3.00
CA CYS A 260 -42.74 16.51 3.96
C CYS A 260 -41.52 16.39 4.88
N TYR A 261 -40.32 16.58 4.35
CA TYR A 261 -39.06 16.55 5.12
C TYR A 261 -38.89 17.75 6.08
N GLU A 262 -39.62 18.86 5.90
CA GLU A 262 -39.62 19.98 6.86
C GLU A 262 -40.28 19.58 8.18
N CYS A 263 -41.26 18.67 8.11
CA CYS A 263 -42.08 18.23 9.24
C CYS A 263 -41.81 16.80 9.67
N HIS A 264 -40.93 16.05 9.00
CA HIS A 264 -40.66 14.66 9.33
C HIS A 264 -39.17 14.34 9.27
N THR A 265 -38.69 13.67 10.31
CA THR A 265 -37.38 13.02 10.34
C THR A 265 -37.55 11.54 10.07
N PHE A 266 -36.79 11.00 9.12
CA PHE A 266 -36.88 9.60 8.73
C PHE A 266 -35.96 8.75 9.62
N THR A 267 -36.52 8.05 10.60
CA THR A 267 -35.77 7.08 11.42
C THR A 267 -35.95 5.66 10.92
N ALA A 268 -34.84 4.93 10.82
CA ALA A 268 -34.82 3.53 10.44
C ALA A 268 -35.72 2.68 11.37
N GLY A 269 -36.57 1.84 10.77
CA GLY A 269 -37.40 0.86 11.49
C GLY A 269 -38.83 1.30 11.88
N THR A 270 -39.13 2.61 11.90
CA THR A 270 -40.47 3.11 12.31
C THR A 270 -41.24 3.88 11.24
N GLY A 271 -40.63 4.20 10.10
CA GLY A 271 -41.24 5.04 9.06
C GLY A 271 -41.30 6.53 9.42
N LEU A 272 -42.11 7.32 8.72
CA LEU A 272 -42.33 8.75 9.01
C LEU A 272 -42.86 8.91 10.44
N ARG A 273 -42.05 9.47 11.35
CA ARG A 273 -42.55 9.95 12.64
C ARG A 273 -42.67 11.47 12.57
N PRO A 274 -43.77 12.07 13.06
CA PRO A 274 -43.75 13.49 13.35
C PRO A 274 -42.65 13.77 14.39
N PRO A 275 -41.97 14.93 14.34
CA PRO A 275 -40.99 15.32 15.35
C PRO A 275 -41.65 15.17 16.72
N ALA A 276 -40.87 14.71 17.69
CA ALA A 276 -41.33 14.63 19.07
C ALA A 276 -41.98 15.98 19.42
N ARG A 277 -43.27 15.97 19.79
CA ARG A 277 -43.95 17.20 20.22
C ARG A 277 -43.09 17.82 21.30
N VAL A 278 -42.49 18.98 21.02
CA VAL A 278 -42.02 19.86 22.09
C VAL A 278 -43.31 20.24 22.80
N LYS A 279 -43.55 19.63 23.96
CA LYS A 279 -44.59 20.10 24.88
C LYS A 279 -44.26 21.56 25.17
N ARG A 280 -45.03 22.47 24.58
CA ARG A 280 -45.17 23.82 25.12
C ARG A 280 -45.98 23.74 26.40
#